data_AF-A0A1X2I098-F1
#
_entry.id   AF-A0A1X2I098-F1
#
_cell.length_a   1.000
_cell.length_b   1.000
_cell.length_c   1.000
_cell.angle_alpha   90.00
_cell.angle_beta   90.00
_cell.angle_gamma   90.00
#
_symmetry.space_group_name_H-M   'P 1'
#
loop_
_entity.id
_entity.type
_entity.pdbx_description
1 polymer ?
#
loop_
_entity_poly.entity_id
_entity_poly.type
_entity_poly.pdbx_seq_one_letter_code
_entity_poly.pdbx_strand_id
1 'polypeptide(L)'
;MAPEQHSHTKMEVFGPDFLNKAIAYQTKTLIDQVSVPLPSFTADNFMSIVSIVAAIDANSLSPKNARLQLLTMTSTINGLRQNVIEGIADMFVYIPLNPISDQGKFGKVDLQARFFCPLLTAIFADVTKNVILRWPSKMEETIPQIRPDAIISSLVQLNIGPSLGYGEVKPGDASTSKQSLCIDTMKLAVLSKNAASRNGHPIVSFQVNGFHLVFFVVQELDSL
;
A
#
# COMPACT_ATOMS: atom_id res chain seq x y z
N MET A 1 -4.97 -21.43 12.39
CA MET A 1 -4.82 -22.89 12.22
C MET A 1 -5.78 -23.58 13.17
N ALA A 2 -6.43 -24.68 12.77
CA ALA A 2 -7.30 -25.41 13.68
C ALA A 2 -6.45 -26.16 14.74
N PRO A 3 -6.81 -26.13 16.03
CA PRO A 3 -6.12 -26.93 17.06
C PRO A 3 -6.16 -28.42 16.67
N GLU A 4 -5.07 -29.15 16.97
CA GLU A 4 -4.95 -30.63 16.84
C GLU A 4 -4.89 -31.24 15.42
N GLN A 5 -4.96 -30.43 14.35
CA GLN A 5 -4.88 -30.95 12.96
C GLN A 5 -3.48 -30.87 12.32
N HIS A 6 -2.47 -30.45 13.07
CA HIS A 6 -1.15 -30.14 12.55
C HIS A 6 -0.04 -30.73 13.43
N SER A 7 1.06 -31.13 12.81
CA SER A 7 2.21 -31.68 13.54
C SER A 7 2.78 -30.66 14.53
N HIS A 8 3.38 -31.16 15.61
CA HIS A 8 4.03 -30.33 16.63
C HIS A 8 5.00 -29.32 16.00
N THR A 9 5.87 -29.78 15.10
CA THR A 9 6.82 -28.92 14.36
C THR A 9 6.12 -27.81 13.56
N LYS A 10 4.97 -28.10 12.94
CA LYS A 10 4.21 -27.09 12.19
C LYS A 10 3.58 -26.05 13.13
N MET A 11 3.14 -26.48 14.31
CA MET A 11 2.63 -25.57 15.36
C MET A 11 3.75 -24.77 16.03
N GLU A 12 4.96 -25.32 16.16
CA GLU A 12 6.10 -24.56 16.68
C GLU A 12 6.56 -23.46 15.70
N VAL A 13 6.60 -23.78 14.40
CA VAL A 13 7.13 -22.85 13.37
C VAL A 13 6.06 -21.88 12.85
N PHE A 14 4.81 -22.33 12.72
CA PHE A 14 3.72 -21.55 12.13
C PHE A 14 2.53 -21.37 13.07
N GLY A 15 2.69 -21.73 14.35
CA GLY A 15 1.64 -21.57 15.33
C GLY A 15 1.42 -20.11 15.74
N PRO A 16 0.26 -19.83 16.34
CA PRO A 16 -0.12 -18.48 16.75
C PRO A 16 0.92 -17.82 17.67
N ASP A 17 1.47 -18.58 18.62
CA ASP A 17 2.41 -18.04 19.60
C ASP A 17 3.73 -17.59 18.97
N PHE A 18 4.28 -18.38 18.06
CA PHE A 18 5.48 -18.00 17.32
C PHE A 18 5.20 -16.78 16.43
N LEU A 19 4.10 -16.80 15.67
CA LEU A 19 3.72 -15.69 14.80
C LEU A 19 3.52 -14.39 15.60
N ASN A 20 2.85 -14.45 16.75
CA ASN A 20 2.65 -13.29 17.62
C ASN A 20 3.98 -12.74 18.14
N LYS A 21 4.89 -13.62 18.59
CA LYS A 21 6.25 -13.23 19.02
C LYS A 21 7.06 -12.62 17.88
N ALA A 22 7.02 -13.22 16.69
CA ALA A 22 7.74 -12.74 15.52
C ALA A 22 7.22 -11.37 15.06
N ILE A 23 5.89 -11.18 15.02
CA ILE A 23 5.25 -9.90 14.67
C ILE A 23 5.60 -8.83 15.72
N ALA A 24 5.52 -9.16 17.01
CA ALA A 24 5.85 -8.21 18.08
C ALA A 24 7.33 -7.79 18.01
N TYR A 25 8.23 -8.75 17.79
CA TYR A 25 9.65 -8.47 17.60
C TYR A 25 9.90 -7.60 16.37
N GLN A 26 9.36 -7.97 15.20
CA GLN A 26 9.50 -7.17 13.96
C GLN A 26 8.96 -5.75 14.12
N THR A 27 7.79 -5.62 14.74
CA THR A 27 7.15 -4.32 14.98
C THR A 27 8.05 -3.46 15.85
N LYS A 28 8.63 -4.04 16.91
CA LYS A 28 9.57 -3.35 17.78
C LYS A 28 10.85 -2.94 17.02
N THR A 29 11.49 -3.86 16.29
CA THR A 29 12.70 -3.56 15.52
C THR A 29 12.47 -2.46 14.48
N LEU A 30 11.34 -2.50 13.79
CA LEU A 30 10.97 -1.46 12.83
C LEU A 30 10.74 -0.11 13.52
N ILE A 31 10.02 -0.08 14.64
CA ILE A 31 9.77 1.16 15.40
C ILE A 31 11.08 1.72 15.98
N ASP A 32 11.96 0.87 16.51
CA ASP A 32 13.23 1.27 17.12
C ASP A 32 14.21 1.87 16.09
N GLN A 33 14.11 1.48 14.81
CA GLN A 33 14.87 2.05 13.70
C GLN A 33 14.32 3.40 13.20
N VAL A 34 13.12 3.79 13.62
CA VAL A 34 12.53 5.07 13.23
C VAL A 34 12.77 6.09 14.33
N SER A 35 13.55 7.13 14.02
CA SER A 35 13.79 8.26 14.93
C SER A 35 12.46 8.89 15.37
N VAL A 36 12.13 8.76 16.65
CA VAL A 36 10.94 9.35 17.27
C VAL A 36 11.17 10.86 17.45
N PRO A 37 10.18 11.74 17.16
CA PRO A 37 8.80 11.42 16.84
C PRO A 37 8.56 11.23 15.35
N LEU A 38 7.96 10.09 14.99
CA LEU A 38 7.27 9.94 13.71
C LEU A 38 6.27 11.09 13.56
N PRO A 39 6.26 11.82 12.44
CA PRO A 39 5.26 12.83 12.20
C PRO A 39 3.88 12.17 12.11
N SER A 40 3.06 12.27 13.17
CA SER A 40 1.67 11.82 13.17
C SER A 40 0.75 12.96 12.77
N PHE A 41 -0.44 12.65 12.24
CA PHE A 41 -1.48 13.67 12.13
C PHE A 41 -1.85 14.15 13.53
N THR A 42 -1.94 15.48 13.72
CA THR A 42 -2.54 16.01 14.95
C THR A 42 -4.04 15.68 14.95
N ALA A 43 -4.66 15.70 16.13
CA ALA A 43 -6.12 15.57 16.22
C ALA A 43 -6.83 16.61 15.34
N ASP A 44 -6.34 17.86 15.33
CA ASP A 44 -6.88 18.93 14.49
C ASP A 44 -6.74 18.62 13.00
N ASN A 45 -5.60 18.05 12.58
CA ASN A 45 -5.43 17.66 11.19
C ASN A 45 -6.42 16.57 10.80
N PHE A 46 -6.54 15.53 11.63
CA PHE A 46 -7.46 14.44 11.39
C PHE A 46 -8.92 14.93 11.31
N MET A 47 -9.34 15.74 12.29
CA MET A 47 -10.69 16.29 12.34
C MET A 47 -10.98 17.20 11.14
N SER A 48 -10.01 17.98 10.69
CA SER A 48 -10.14 18.81 9.49
C SER A 48 -10.39 17.95 8.24
N ILE A 49 -9.59 16.90 8.04
CA ILE A 49 -9.76 15.97 6.91
C ILE A 49 -11.13 15.31 6.95
N VAL A 50 -11.51 14.76 8.12
CA VAL A 50 -12.83 14.11 8.31
C VAL A 50 -13.97 15.09 8.04
N SER A 51 -13.87 16.33 8.51
CA SER A 51 -14.91 17.34 8.30
C SER A 51 -15.11 17.67 6.81
N ILE A 52 -14.02 17.72 6.03
CA ILE A 52 -14.07 17.99 4.59
C ILE A 52 -14.72 16.82 3.86
N VAL A 53 -14.37 15.58 4.21
CA VAL A 53 -14.99 14.37 3.63
C VAL A 53 -16.48 14.29 3.99
N ALA A 54 -16.83 14.51 5.25
CA ALA A 54 -18.21 14.51 5.70
C ALA A 54 -19.05 15.61 5.02
N ALA A 55 -18.44 16.77 4.72
CA ALA A 55 -19.10 17.84 3.99
C ALA A 55 -19.44 17.48 2.54
N ILE A 56 -18.62 16.63 1.88
CA ILE A 56 -18.94 16.02 0.58
C ILE A 56 -20.14 15.08 0.72
N ASP A 57 -20.12 14.17 1.70
CA ASP A 57 -21.21 13.20 1.91
C ASP A 57 -22.55 13.90 2.21
N ALA A 58 -22.51 15.02 2.94
CA ALA A 58 -23.67 15.86 3.22
C ALA A 58 -24.12 16.71 2.01
N ASN A 59 -23.46 16.61 0.85
CA ASN A 59 -23.66 17.45 -0.34
C ASN A 59 -23.54 18.97 -0.05
N SER A 60 -22.83 19.34 1.01
CA SER A 60 -22.63 20.73 1.44
C SER A 60 -21.38 21.36 0.81
N LEU A 61 -20.49 20.53 0.27
CA LEU A 61 -19.25 20.96 -0.37
C LEU A 61 -19.09 20.23 -1.72
N SER A 62 -18.58 20.92 -2.74
CA SER A 62 -18.28 20.30 -4.02
C SER A 62 -16.92 19.59 -3.99
N PRO A 63 -16.69 18.53 -4.78
CA PRO A 63 -15.40 17.83 -4.83
C PRO A 63 -14.23 18.76 -5.18
N LYS A 64 -14.46 19.74 -6.06
CA LYS A 64 -13.46 20.75 -6.42
C LYS A 64 -13.07 21.62 -5.22
N ASN A 65 -14.04 22.06 -4.43
CA ASN A 65 -13.79 22.89 -3.26
C ASN A 65 -13.16 22.07 -2.12
N ALA A 66 -13.60 20.83 -1.90
CA ALA A 66 -12.98 19.93 -0.93
C ALA A 66 -11.52 19.64 -1.28
N ARG A 67 -11.23 19.35 -2.56
CA ARG A 67 -9.86 19.20 -3.06
C ARG A 67 -9.01 20.44 -2.78
N LEU A 68 -9.54 21.64 -3.08
CA LEU A 68 -8.84 22.89 -2.81
C LEU A 68 -8.54 23.07 -1.31
N GLN A 69 -9.50 22.77 -0.42
CA GLN A 69 -9.30 22.88 1.02
C GLN A 69 -8.24 21.91 1.54
N LEU A 70 -8.26 20.65 1.08
CA LEU A 70 -7.24 19.66 1.43
C LEU A 70 -5.84 20.11 0.95
N LEU A 71 -5.71 20.58 -0.29
CA LEU A 71 -4.44 21.06 -0.82
C LEU A 71 -3.96 22.36 -0.15
N THR A 72 -4.87 23.19 0.36
CA THR A 72 -4.48 24.38 1.13
C THR A 72 -3.90 23.97 2.49
N MET A 73 -4.49 22.94 3.11
CA MET A 73 -4.05 22.40 4.39
C MET A 73 -2.61 21.84 4.32
N THR A 74 -2.20 21.30 3.18
CA THR A 74 -0.84 20.76 3.01
C THR A 74 0.26 21.82 3.06
N SER A 75 -0.07 23.12 2.92
CA SER A 75 0.92 24.19 3.09
C SER A 75 1.62 24.22 4.46
N THR A 76 1.00 23.61 5.49
CA THR A 76 1.52 23.54 6.86
C THR A 76 1.96 22.13 7.26
N ILE A 77 1.82 21.15 6.36
CA ILE A 77 2.07 19.73 6.61
C ILE A 77 3.14 19.27 5.62
N ASN A 78 4.14 18.52 6.10
CA ASN A 78 5.27 18.11 5.27
C ASN A 78 5.40 16.59 5.21
N GLY A 79 6.07 16.11 4.16
CA GLY A 79 6.47 14.71 4.00
C GLY A 79 5.29 13.77 3.77
N LEU A 80 5.37 12.54 4.28
CA LEU A 80 4.36 11.51 4.02
C LEU A 80 2.92 11.92 4.39
N ARG A 81 2.75 12.73 5.44
CA ARG A 81 1.42 13.23 5.84
C ARG A 81 0.79 14.12 4.76
N GLN A 82 1.60 14.97 4.14
CA GLN A 82 1.17 15.80 3.02
C GLN A 82 0.75 14.92 1.85
N ASN A 83 1.59 13.95 1.48
CA ASN A 83 1.31 13.00 0.40
C ASN A 83 -0.01 12.23 0.60
N VAL A 84 -0.32 11.83 1.85
CA VAL A 84 -1.60 11.18 2.18
C VAL A 84 -2.78 12.13 1.94
N ILE A 85 -2.67 13.39 2.35
CA ILE A 85 -3.73 14.40 2.12
C ILE A 85 -3.90 14.66 0.62
N GLU A 86 -2.80 14.82 -0.12
CA GLU A 86 -2.82 15.00 -1.58
C GLU A 86 -3.48 13.81 -2.27
N GLY A 87 -3.17 12.58 -1.83
CA GLY A 87 -3.80 11.36 -2.32
C GLY A 87 -5.30 11.34 -2.11
N ILE A 88 -5.79 11.73 -0.91
CA ILE A 88 -7.23 11.86 -0.64
C ILE A 88 -7.85 12.94 -1.55
N ALA A 89 -7.16 14.07 -1.71
CA ALA A 89 -7.62 15.18 -2.55
C ALA A 89 -7.72 14.78 -4.03
N ASP A 90 -6.79 13.96 -4.52
CA ASP A 90 -6.81 13.42 -5.88
C ASP A 90 -7.89 12.36 -6.05
N MET A 91 -8.18 11.54 -5.04
CA MET A 91 -9.31 10.59 -5.10
C MET A 91 -10.63 11.29 -5.43
N PHE A 92 -10.90 12.50 -4.92
CA PHE A 92 -12.11 13.27 -5.24
C PHE A 92 -12.30 13.59 -6.73
N VAL A 93 -11.24 13.54 -7.54
CA VAL A 93 -11.31 13.73 -9.00
C VAL A 93 -11.78 12.45 -9.70
N TYR A 94 -11.43 11.29 -9.16
CA TYR A 94 -11.58 10.01 -9.84
C TYR A 94 -12.75 9.18 -9.32
N ILE A 95 -13.04 9.20 -8.02
CA ILE A 95 -14.06 8.32 -7.43
C ILE A 95 -15.48 8.86 -7.65
N PRO A 96 -16.49 7.97 -7.82
CA PRO A 96 -17.89 8.39 -7.84
C PRO A 96 -18.31 8.93 -6.46
N LEU A 97 -19.11 10.00 -6.44
CA LEU A 97 -19.66 10.58 -5.20
C LEU A 97 -20.86 9.80 -4.68
N ASN A 98 -21.57 9.11 -5.57
CA ASN A 98 -22.69 8.28 -5.19
C ASN A 98 -22.18 6.94 -4.65
N PRO A 99 -22.80 6.41 -3.58
CA PRO A 99 -22.44 5.10 -3.06
C PRO A 99 -22.45 4.02 -4.14
N ILE A 100 -21.42 3.17 -4.11
CA ILE A 100 -21.32 2.03 -5.00
C ILE A 100 -22.27 0.94 -4.50
N SER A 101 -23.36 0.71 -5.23
CA SER A 101 -24.38 -0.28 -4.88
C SER A 101 -23.95 -1.72 -5.14
N ASP A 102 -23.10 -1.94 -6.16
CA ASP A 102 -22.61 -3.25 -6.54
C ASP A 102 -21.09 -3.20 -6.78
N GLN A 103 -20.35 -3.48 -5.71
CA GLN A 103 -18.88 -3.49 -5.72
C GLN A 103 -18.31 -4.64 -6.59
N GLY A 104 -19.09 -5.70 -6.85
CA GLY A 104 -18.64 -6.86 -7.63
C GLY A 104 -18.57 -6.62 -9.13
N LYS A 105 -19.03 -5.46 -9.62
CA LYS A 105 -18.96 -5.09 -11.04
C LYS A 105 -17.64 -4.43 -11.45
N PHE A 106 -16.82 -4.05 -10.49
CA PHE A 106 -15.55 -3.39 -10.77
C PHE A 106 -14.47 -4.42 -11.05
N GLY A 107 -13.93 -4.40 -12.26
CA GLY A 107 -12.80 -5.22 -12.62
C GLY A 107 -11.52 -4.71 -11.96
N LYS A 108 -10.48 -5.53 -12.04
CA LYS A 108 -9.14 -5.18 -11.57
C LYS A 108 -8.63 -3.85 -12.13
N VAL A 109 -8.82 -3.60 -13.42
CA VAL A 109 -8.35 -2.36 -14.08
C VAL A 109 -9.13 -1.14 -13.56
N ASP A 110 -10.42 -1.29 -13.29
CA ASP A 110 -11.24 -0.22 -12.70
C ASP A 110 -10.72 0.14 -11.30
N LEU A 111 -10.50 -0.88 -10.46
CA LEU A 111 -9.92 -0.71 -9.12
C LEU A 111 -8.56 -0.01 -9.19
N GLN A 112 -7.67 -0.50 -10.06
CA GLN A 112 -6.34 0.07 -10.26
C GLN A 112 -6.41 1.53 -10.68
N ALA A 113 -7.02 1.83 -11.82
CA ALA A 113 -6.94 3.16 -12.43
C ALA A 113 -7.74 4.20 -11.64
N ARG A 114 -8.89 3.82 -11.09
CA ARG A 114 -9.86 4.79 -10.56
C ARG A 114 -9.79 4.98 -9.05
N PHE A 115 -9.45 3.94 -8.30
CA PHE A 115 -9.51 3.98 -6.83
C PHE A 115 -8.12 4.01 -6.21
N PHE A 116 -7.20 3.16 -6.67
CA PHE A 116 -5.90 2.99 -6.01
C PHE A 116 -4.77 3.80 -6.65
N CYS A 117 -4.74 3.97 -7.97
CA CYS A 117 -3.68 4.73 -8.63
C CYS A 117 -3.55 6.17 -8.12
N PRO A 118 -4.64 6.96 -7.94
CA PRO A 118 -4.53 8.33 -7.44
C PRO A 118 -3.91 8.39 -6.03
N LEU A 119 -4.40 7.55 -5.12
CA LEU A 119 -3.92 7.49 -3.74
C LEU A 119 -2.48 6.98 -3.64
N LEU A 120 -2.20 5.84 -4.27
CA LEU A 120 -0.90 5.18 -4.17
C LEU A 120 0.21 5.95 -4.88
N THR A 121 -0.12 6.67 -5.97
CA THR A 121 0.86 7.53 -6.64
C THR A 121 1.27 8.67 -5.71
N ALA A 122 0.34 9.34 -5.04
CA ALA A 122 0.68 10.39 -4.10
C ALA A 122 1.55 9.88 -2.94
N ILE A 123 1.26 8.67 -2.43
CA ILE A 123 1.99 8.07 -1.30
C ILE A 123 3.40 7.62 -1.71
N PHE A 124 3.54 6.94 -2.85
CA PHE A 124 4.78 6.22 -3.19
C PHE A 124 5.61 6.85 -4.29
N ALA A 125 5.03 7.66 -5.17
CA ALA A 125 5.80 8.35 -6.20
C ALA A 125 6.31 9.69 -5.64
N ASP A 126 7.56 10.00 -6.00
CA ASP A 126 8.17 11.28 -5.68
C ASP A 126 9.15 11.63 -6.81
N VAL A 127 8.68 12.48 -7.72
CA VAL A 127 9.46 12.91 -8.89
C VAL A 127 10.73 13.67 -8.49
N THR A 128 10.76 14.31 -7.32
CA THR A 128 11.94 15.03 -6.81
C THR A 128 13.01 14.07 -6.32
N LYS A 129 12.59 12.88 -5.86
CA LYS A 129 13.48 11.78 -5.46
C LYS A 129 13.65 10.73 -6.54
N ASN A 130 13.19 11.01 -7.77
CA ASN A 130 13.22 10.06 -8.88
C ASN A 130 12.54 8.72 -8.53
N VAL A 131 11.45 8.74 -7.78
CA VAL A 131 10.66 7.54 -7.45
C VAL A 131 9.34 7.59 -8.21
N ILE A 132 8.98 6.47 -8.84
CA ILE A 132 7.75 6.33 -9.60
C ILE A 132 6.98 5.07 -9.20
N LEU A 133 5.65 5.19 -9.17
CA LEU A 133 4.75 4.04 -9.17
C LEU A 133 4.38 3.68 -10.60
N ARG A 134 4.53 2.41 -10.97
CA ARG A 134 4.19 1.91 -12.31
C ARG A 134 3.28 0.70 -12.20
N TRP A 135 2.41 0.56 -13.19
CA TRP A 135 1.54 -0.61 -13.40
C TRP A 135 1.96 -1.34 -14.68
N PRO A 136 3.07 -2.10 -14.67
CA PRO A 136 3.69 -2.58 -15.91
C PRO A 136 2.83 -3.61 -16.63
N SER A 137 2.70 -3.44 -17.96
CA SER A 137 2.10 -4.43 -18.87
C SER A 137 3.09 -5.54 -19.29
N LYS A 138 4.38 -5.39 -18.96
CA LYS A 138 5.48 -6.30 -19.31
C LYS A 138 6.11 -6.93 -18.07
N MET A 139 6.75 -8.09 -18.23
CA MET A 139 7.46 -8.81 -17.16
C MET A 139 8.62 -7.97 -16.61
N GLU A 140 8.93 -8.12 -15.32
CA GLU A 140 10.14 -7.55 -14.71
C GLU A 140 11.36 -8.36 -15.18
N GLU A 141 12.39 -7.68 -15.71
CA GLU A 141 13.55 -8.35 -16.31
C GLU A 141 14.36 -9.20 -15.29
N THR A 142 14.29 -8.82 -14.01
CA THR A 142 15.11 -9.41 -12.95
C THR A 142 14.54 -10.70 -12.36
N ILE A 143 13.24 -10.97 -12.53
CA ILE A 143 12.59 -12.23 -12.16
C ILE A 143 11.59 -12.62 -13.27
N PRO A 144 12.07 -13.22 -14.37
CA PRO A 144 11.27 -13.40 -15.60
C PRO A 144 10.05 -14.32 -15.48
N GLN A 145 9.77 -14.88 -14.29
CA GLN A 145 8.64 -15.77 -14.02
C GLN A 145 7.58 -15.18 -13.08
N ILE A 146 7.88 -14.10 -12.35
CA ILE A 146 6.95 -13.48 -11.40
C ILE A 146 6.74 -12.04 -11.81
N ARG A 147 5.50 -11.74 -12.18
CA ARG A 147 5.09 -10.38 -12.55
C ARG A 147 4.12 -9.80 -11.51
N PRO A 148 4.52 -8.75 -10.79
CA PRO A 148 3.59 -8.00 -9.96
C PRO A 148 2.71 -7.09 -10.83
N ASP A 149 1.59 -6.67 -10.26
CA ASP A 149 0.69 -5.71 -10.91
C ASP A 149 1.21 -4.28 -10.84
N ALA A 150 1.89 -3.95 -9.75
CA ALA A 150 2.53 -2.66 -9.55
C ALA A 150 3.98 -2.82 -9.11
N ILE A 151 4.82 -1.86 -9.50
CA ILE A 151 6.20 -1.74 -9.05
C ILE A 151 6.44 -0.27 -8.69
N ILE A 152 6.97 -0.04 -7.50
CA ILE A 152 7.57 1.22 -7.10
C ILE A 152 9.05 1.12 -7.50
N SER A 153 9.54 2.02 -8.33
CA SER A 153 10.92 1.98 -8.83
C SER A 153 11.59 3.32 -8.64
N SER A 154 12.91 3.30 -8.42
CA SER A 154 13.71 4.50 -8.66
C SER A 154 13.94 4.70 -10.16
N LEU A 155 14.28 5.93 -10.54
CA LEU A 155 14.76 6.31 -11.85
C LEU A 155 16.22 6.74 -11.72
N VAL A 156 17.09 6.08 -12.48
CA VAL A 156 18.52 6.39 -12.51
C VAL A 156 18.88 6.73 -13.95
N GLN A 157 19.28 7.98 -14.20
CA GLN A 157 19.65 8.46 -15.54
C GLN A 157 18.57 8.17 -16.61
N LEU A 158 17.30 8.43 -16.28
CA LEU A 158 16.12 8.17 -17.13
C LEU A 158 15.84 6.69 -17.42
N ASN A 159 16.57 5.76 -16.81
CA ASN A 159 16.28 4.33 -16.85
C ASN A 159 15.59 3.86 -15.57
N ILE A 160 14.85 2.75 -15.68
CA ILE A 160 14.23 2.08 -14.54
C ILE A 160 15.35 1.52 -13.66
N GLY A 161 15.47 2.05 -12.45
CA GLY A 161 16.39 1.60 -11.43
C GLY A 161 15.81 0.48 -10.56
N PRO A 162 16.44 0.20 -9.40
CA PRO A 162 15.96 -0.81 -8.45
C PRO A 162 14.50 -0.64 -8.04
N SER A 163 13.83 -1.77 -7.83
CA SER A 163 12.48 -1.85 -7.28
C SER A 163 12.51 -1.54 -5.78
N LEU A 164 11.69 -0.58 -5.34
CA LEU A 164 11.51 -0.13 -3.96
C LEU A 164 10.25 -0.73 -3.32
N GLY A 165 9.40 -1.37 -4.11
CA GLY A 165 8.15 -1.95 -3.65
C GLY A 165 7.32 -2.56 -4.75
N TYR A 166 6.31 -3.33 -4.34
CA TYR A 166 5.49 -4.15 -5.23
C TYR A 166 4.01 -4.11 -4.87
N GLY A 167 3.14 -4.35 -5.85
CA GLY A 167 1.70 -4.37 -5.64
C GLY A 167 0.98 -5.48 -6.39
N GLU A 168 -0.08 -6.02 -5.79
CA GLU A 168 -1.02 -6.96 -6.42
C GLU A 168 -2.45 -6.47 -6.25
N VAL A 169 -3.30 -6.68 -7.26
CA VAL A 169 -4.70 -6.24 -7.25
C VAL A 169 -5.63 -7.34 -7.72
N LYS A 170 -6.65 -7.60 -6.90
CA LYS A 170 -7.78 -8.48 -7.21
C LYS A 170 -9.11 -7.74 -7.09
N PRO A 171 -10.12 -8.13 -7.91
CA PRO A 171 -11.45 -7.52 -7.87
C PRO A 171 -12.19 -7.75 -6.54
N GLY A 172 -11.84 -8.81 -5.79
CA GLY A 172 -12.47 -9.11 -4.50
C GLY A 172 -13.93 -9.53 -4.59
N ASP A 173 -14.39 -9.86 -5.78
CA ASP A 173 -15.70 -10.44 -6.07
C ASP A 173 -15.70 -11.98 -5.95
N ALA A 174 -16.78 -12.62 -6.37
CA ALA A 174 -16.92 -14.07 -6.37
C ALA A 174 -15.87 -14.81 -7.22
N SER A 175 -15.18 -14.13 -8.14
CA SER A 175 -14.08 -14.71 -8.93
C SER A 175 -12.77 -14.78 -8.15
N THR A 176 -12.65 -14.05 -7.04
CA THR A 176 -11.44 -14.00 -6.22
C THR A 176 -11.45 -15.10 -5.16
N SER A 177 -10.74 -16.20 -5.41
CA SER A 177 -10.58 -17.27 -4.42
C SER A 177 -9.52 -16.91 -3.37
N LYS A 178 -9.68 -17.44 -2.14
CA LYS A 178 -8.67 -17.33 -1.08
C LYS A 178 -7.30 -17.85 -1.53
N GLN A 179 -7.29 -18.95 -2.28
CA GLN A 179 -6.07 -19.52 -2.84
C GLN A 179 -5.37 -18.52 -3.78
N SER A 180 -6.12 -17.84 -4.67
CA SER A 180 -5.54 -16.84 -5.56
C SER A 180 -4.94 -15.65 -4.81
N LEU A 181 -5.59 -15.19 -3.72
CA LEU A 181 -5.04 -14.14 -2.86
C LEU A 181 -3.75 -14.59 -2.16
N CYS A 182 -3.71 -15.83 -1.64
CA CYS A 182 -2.51 -16.36 -1.01
C CYS A 182 -1.34 -16.49 -2.00
N ILE A 183 -1.62 -16.86 -3.26
CA ILE A 183 -0.59 -16.89 -4.32
C ILE A 183 -0.02 -15.49 -4.54
N ASP A 184 -0.86 -14.46 -4.64
CA ASP A 184 -0.41 -13.08 -4.79
C ASP A 184 0.39 -12.59 -3.57
N THR A 185 -0.04 -12.93 -2.36
CA THR A 185 0.73 -12.63 -1.14
C THR A 185 2.11 -13.30 -1.17
N MET A 186 2.19 -14.55 -1.64
CA MET A 186 3.46 -15.27 -1.78
C MET A 186 4.35 -14.65 -2.87
N LYS A 187 3.77 -14.21 -4.00
CA LYS A 187 4.50 -13.45 -5.04
C LYS A 187 5.12 -12.19 -4.43
N LEU A 188 4.34 -11.39 -3.72
CA LEU A 188 4.83 -10.19 -3.03
C LEU A 188 5.94 -10.52 -2.04
N ALA A 189 5.80 -11.56 -1.23
CA ALA A 189 6.82 -11.96 -0.26
C ALA A 189 8.14 -12.34 -0.94
N VAL A 190 8.11 -13.12 -2.02
CA VAL A 190 9.30 -13.53 -2.78
C VAL A 190 9.97 -12.32 -3.43
N LEU A 191 9.20 -11.48 -4.13
CA LEU A 191 9.70 -10.25 -4.77
C LEU A 191 10.35 -9.32 -3.74
N SER A 192 9.64 -9.06 -2.64
CA SER A 192 10.09 -8.15 -1.60
C SER A 192 11.33 -8.64 -0.88
N LYS A 193 11.40 -9.94 -0.54
CA LYS A 193 12.60 -10.54 0.06
C LYS A 193 13.80 -10.39 -0.86
N ASN A 194 13.67 -10.76 -2.13
CA ASN A 194 14.77 -10.71 -3.09
C ASN A 194 15.24 -9.27 -3.35
N ALA A 195 14.31 -8.30 -3.38
CA ALA A 195 14.66 -6.89 -3.51
C ALA A 195 15.33 -6.35 -2.24
N ALA A 196 14.83 -6.70 -1.05
CA ALA A 196 15.43 -6.29 0.22
C ALA A 196 16.89 -6.76 0.33
N SER A 197 17.14 -8.04 0.03
CA SER A 197 18.50 -8.60 0.08
C SER A 197 19.45 -8.00 -0.94
N ARG A 198 18.94 -7.62 -2.12
CA ARG A 198 19.77 -7.03 -3.18
C ARG A 198 20.05 -5.55 -2.93
N ASN A 199 19.08 -4.81 -2.41
CA ASN A 199 19.18 -3.37 -2.29
C ASN A 199 19.63 -2.90 -0.89
N GLY A 200 19.63 -3.79 0.11
CA GLY A 200 20.05 -3.47 1.47
C GLY A 200 19.11 -2.50 2.20
N HIS A 201 17.84 -2.42 1.80
CA HIS A 201 16.83 -1.58 2.44
C HIS A 201 15.48 -2.29 2.53
N PRO A 202 14.60 -1.89 3.48
CA PRO A 202 13.24 -2.42 3.58
C PRO A 202 12.44 -2.19 2.29
N ILE A 203 11.57 -3.14 1.97
CA ILE A 203 10.67 -3.11 0.81
C ILE A 203 9.23 -3.02 1.30
N VAL A 204 8.49 -2.04 0.78
CA VAL A 204 7.06 -1.90 1.01
C VAL A 204 6.31 -2.61 -0.11
N SER A 205 5.36 -3.45 0.26
CA SER A 205 4.44 -4.08 -0.68
C SER A 205 3.00 -3.81 -0.31
N PHE A 206 2.09 -3.88 -1.27
CA PHE A 206 0.66 -3.73 -1.01
C PHE A 206 -0.17 -4.77 -1.77
N GLN A 207 -1.30 -5.16 -1.17
CA GLN A 207 -2.28 -6.05 -1.80
C GLN A 207 -3.65 -5.41 -1.72
N VAL A 208 -4.31 -5.33 -2.87
CA VAL A 208 -5.70 -4.90 -2.99
C VAL A 208 -6.59 -6.10 -3.22
N ASN A 209 -7.68 -6.17 -2.45
CA ASN A 209 -8.76 -7.13 -2.63
C ASN A 209 -10.10 -6.38 -2.62
N GLY A 210 -10.64 -6.07 -3.80
CA GLY A 210 -11.79 -5.18 -3.94
C GLY A 210 -11.45 -3.78 -3.45
N PHE A 211 -12.20 -3.28 -2.46
CA PHE A 211 -11.98 -1.97 -1.85
C PHE A 211 -11.11 -2.02 -0.58
N HIS A 212 -10.49 -3.17 -0.31
CA HIS A 212 -9.56 -3.34 0.81
C HIS A 212 -8.11 -3.24 0.34
N LEU A 213 -7.32 -2.41 1.02
CA LEU A 213 -5.89 -2.23 0.79
C LEU A 213 -5.12 -2.63 2.05
N VAL A 214 -4.15 -3.52 1.88
CA VAL A 214 -3.25 -3.97 2.94
C VAL A 214 -1.82 -3.68 2.54
N PHE A 215 -1.01 -3.20 3.49
CA PHE A 215 0.42 -2.98 3.31
C PHE A 215 1.24 -4.04 4.05
N PHE A 216 2.40 -4.36 3.48
CA PHE A 216 3.40 -5.25 4.05
C PHE A 216 4.75 -4.54 4.01
N VAL A 217 5.57 -4.77 5.04
CA VAL A 217 6.97 -4.34 5.05
C VAL A 217 7.82 -5.58 5.18
N VAL A 218 8.79 -5.73 4.27
CA VAL A 218 9.77 -6.82 4.32
C VAL A 218 11.15 -6.21 4.50
N GLN A 219 11.87 -6.68 5.49
CA GLN A 219 13.23 -6.25 5.80
C GLN A 219 14.07 -7.49 6.07
N GLU A 220 15.31 -7.49 5.56
CA GLU A 220 16.30 -8.46 5.98
C GLU A 220 16.85 -8.03 7.34
N LEU A 221 16.84 -8.96 8.29
CA LEU A 221 17.44 -8.73 9.60
C LEU A 221 18.93 -9.03 9.46
N ASP A 222 19.77 -8.10 9.92
CA ASP A 222 21.19 -8.40 10.11
C ASP A 222 21.31 -9.66 10.99
N SER A 223 22.28 -10.51 10.67
CA SER A 223 22.53 -11.75 11.41
C SER A 223 22.69 -11.44 12.89
N LEU A 224 21.80 -11.97 13.74
CA LEU A 224 22.02 -12.05 15.18
C LEU A 224 23.22 -12.95 15.49
#